data_AF-A0A9X9LRX4-F1
#
_entry.id   AF-A0A9X9LRX4-F1
#
_cell.length_a   1.000
_cell.length_b   1.000
_cell.length_c   1.000
_cell.angle_alpha   90.00
_cell.angle_beta   90.00
_cell.angle_gamma   90.00
#
_symmetry.space_group_name_H-M   'P 1'
#
loop_
_entity.id
_entity.type
_entity.pdbx_description
1 polymer ?
#
loop_
_entity_poly.entity_id
_entity_poly.type
_entity_poly.pdbx_seq_one_letter_code
_entity_poly.pdbx_strand_id
1 'polypeptide(L)' 'LLNVKSLDHWLILYPTGYYRAASSFLQSLRRVTPTMGIAMKEAKMLEVSHSVQSYTTTLENHVSSKTQMVSVYVK' A
#
# COMPACT_ATOMS: atom_id res chain seq x y z
N LEU A 1 19.36 -16.37 -13.87
CA LEU A 1 17.99 -15.90 -13.60
C LEU A 1 18.08 -14.77 -12.57
N LEU A 2 17.61 -13.57 -12.90
CA LEU A 2 17.53 -12.48 -11.92
C LEU A 2 16.51 -12.87 -10.85
N ASN A 3 16.93 -12.92 -9.58
CA ASN A 3 16.05 -13.22 -8.46
C ASN A 3 15.22 -11.96 -8.15
N VAL A 4 13.98 -11.94 -8.63
CA VAL A 4 13.04 -10.83 -8.44
C VAL A 4 12.09 -11.18 -7.31
N LYS A 5 11.94 -10.27 -6.34
CA LYS A 5 10.97 -10.43 -5.25
C LYS A 5 9.60 -9.91 -5.68
N SER A 6 8.57 -10.73 -5.54
CA SER A 6 7.21 -10.32 -5.89
C SER A 6 6.55 -9.55 -4.75
N LEU A 7 5.84 -8.46 -5.07
CA LEU A 7 4.98 -7.70 -4.17
C LEU A 7 3.57 -7.66 -4.77
N ASP A 8 2.80 -8.70 -4.48
CA ASP A 8 1.51 -9.02 -5.10
C ASP A 8 0.32 -8.67 -4.19
N HIS A 9 0.47 -8.83 -2.87
CA HIS A 9 -0.61 -8.70 -1.90
C HIS A 9 -0.24 -7.65 -0.85
N TRP A 10 -0.53 -6.39 -1.15
CA TRP A 10 -0.16 -5.27 -0.27
C TRP A 10 -1.19 -4.16 -0.31
N LEU A 11 -1.19 -3.35 0.75
CA LEU A 11 -2.23 -2.36 1.02
C LEU A 11 -1.61 -0.96 1.15
N ILE A 12 -2.35 0.06 0.71
CA ILE A 12 -2.09 1.46 1.03
C ILE A 12 -3.33 2.02 1.72
N LEU A 13 -3.20 2.43 2.98
CA LEU A 13 -4.23 3.16 3.71
C LEU A 13 -3.96 4.66 3.57
N TYR A 14 -4.99 5.42 3.25
CA TYR A 14 -4.91 6.87 3.11
C TYR A 14 -6.15 7.57 3.70
N PRO A 15 -5.98 8.73 4.35
CA PRO A 15 -7.10 9.48 4.90
C PRO A 15 -7.96 10.09 3.78
N THR A 16 -9.25 10.27 4.07
CA THR A 16 -10.18 10.97 3.18
C THR A 16 -9.60 12.32 2.73
N GLY A 17 -9.66 12.59 1.42
CA GLY A 17 -9.09 13.80 0.81
C GLY A 17 -7.61 13.67 0.40
N TYR A 18 -6.93 12.57 0.72
CA TYR A 18 -5.51 12.35 0.38
C TYR A 18 -5.28 11.33 -0.74
N TYR A 19 -6.33 10.92 -1.46
CA TYR A 19 -6.22 9.99 -2.58
C TYR A 19 -5.14 10.38 -3.59
N ARG A 20 -5.08 11.66 -3.97
CA ARG A 20 -4.09 12.15 -4.95
C ARG A 20 -2.66 11.93 -4.48
N ALA A 21 -2.38 12.22 -3.20
CA ALA A 21 -1.06 12.01 -2.63
C ALA A 21 -0.70 10.52 -2.58
N ALA A 22 -1.63 9.67 -2.14
CA ALA A 22 -1.45 8.22 -2.10
C ALA A 22 -1.22 7.62 -3.51
N SER A 23 -1.95 8.12 -4.51
CA SER A 23 -1.79 7.71 -5.91
C SER A 23 -0.43 8.14 -6.48
N SER A 24 0.00 9.38 -6.22
CA SER A 24 1.33 9.85 -6.63
C SER A 24 2.47 9.06 -5.97
N PHE A 25 2.29 8.66 -4.71
CA PHE A 25 3.21 7.76 -4.03
C PHE A 25 3.27 6.38 -4.71
N LEU A 26 2.12 5.76 -4.99
CA LEU A 26 2.05 4.49 -5.71
C LEU A 26 2.72 4.56 -7.10
N GLN A 27 2.51 5.64 -7.85
CA GLN A 27 3.17 5.85 -9.14
C GLN A 27 4.68 5.97 -9.01
N SER A 28 5.17 6.64 -7.96
CA SER A 28 6.60 6.75 -7.68
C SER A 28 7.19 5.37 -7.37
N LEU A 29 6.53 4.58 -6.54
CA LEU A 29 6.94 3.20 -6.24
C LEU A 29 7.04 2.35 -7.51
N ARG A 30 6.03 2.40 -8.39
CA ARG A 30 6.06 1.64 -9.66
C ARG A 30 7.29 1.95 -10.52
N ARG A 31 7.81 3.18 -10.46
CA ARG A 31 9.01 3.58 -11.21
C ARG A 31 10.30 3.06 -10.59
N VAL A 32 10.38 2.99 -9.26
CA VAL A 32 11.64 2.69 -8.53
C VAL A 32 11.77 1.22 -8.13
N THR A 33 10.67 0.49 -7.92
CA THR A 33 10.76 -0.91 -7.48
C THR A 33 11.44 -1.87 -8.47
N PRO A 34 11.32 -1.69 -9.82
CA PRO A 34 12.01 -2.59 -10.76
C PRO A 34 13.54 -2.54 -10.63
N THR A 35 14.12 -1.35 -10.39
CA THR A 35 15.58 -1.20 -10.21
C THR A 35 16.06 -1.83 -8.90
N MET A 36 15.15 -2.07 -7.97
CA MET A 36 15.40 -2.77 -6.71
C MET A 36 15.14 -4.28 -6.81
N GLY A 37 14.86 -4.81 -8.01
CA GLY A 37 14.53 -6.23 -8.20
C GLY A 37 13.19 -6.62 -7.58
N ILE A 38 12.23 -5.69 -7.50
CA ILE A 38 10.88 -5.94 -6.98
C ILE A 38 9.86 -5.83 -8.11
N ALA A 39 9.15 -6.93 -8.39
CA ALA A 39 8.00 -6.95 -9.26
C ALA A 39 6.74 -6.58 -8.46
N MET A 40 6.35 -5.31 -8.55
CA MET A 40 5.21 -4.77 -7.78
C MET A 40 3.91 -4.83 -8.58
N LYS A 41 2.90 -5.50 -8.05
CA LYS A 41 1.52 -5.43 -8.53
C LYS A 41 0.77 -4.27 -7.89
N GLU A 42 -0.43 -4.03 -8.36
CA GLU A 42 -1.28 -2.96 -7.85
C GLU A 42 -1.57 -3.12 -6.36
N ALA A 43 -1.40 -2.03 -5.59
CA ALA A 43 -1.80 -2.00 -4.20
C ALA A 43 -3.33 -1.96 -4.08
N LYS A 44 -3.88 -2.61 -3.06
CA LYS A 44 -5.25 -2.31 -2.63
C LYS A 44 -5.23 -0.98 -1.88
N MET A 45 -5.79 0.06 -2.48
CA MET A 45 -5.92 1.39 -1.89
C MET A 45 -7.19 1.47 -1.04
N LEU A 46 -7.05 1.80 0.24
CA LEU A 46 -8.12 1.83 1.24
C LEU A 46 -8.23 3.24 1.84
N GLU A 47 -9.36 3.90 1.61
CA GLU A 47 -9.65 5.18 2.27
C GLU A 47 -10.08 4.94 3.71
N VAL A 48 -9.60 5.80 4.63
CA VAL A 48 -9.98 5.80 6.04
C VAL A 48 -10.27 7.22 6.53
N SER A 49 -10.99 7.36 7.64
CA SER A 49 -11.13 8.66 8.30
C SER A 49 -9.85 9.04 9.06
N HIS A 50 -9.75 10.30 9.52
CA HIS A 50 -8.63 10.80 10.32
C HIS A 50 -8.56 10.24 11.77
N SER A 51 -9.30 9.18 12.08
CA SER A 51 -9.32 8.57 13.42
C SER A 51 -8.51 7.28 13.47
N VAL A 52 -7.78 7.07 14.56
CA VAL A 52 -7.00 5.83 14.81
C VAL A 52 -7.89 4.59 14.66
N GLN A 53 -9.11 4.63 15.19
CA GLN A 53 -10.07 3.53 15.10
C GLN A 53 -10.39 3.14 13.65
N SER A 54 -10.46 4.11 12.74
CA SER A 54 -10.74 3.83 11.34
C SER A 54 -9.57 3.10 10.66
N TYR A 55 -8.33 3.42 11.03
CA TYR A 55 -7.15 2.69 10.55
C TYR A 55 -7.14 1.26 11.10
N THR A 56 -7.31 1.08 12.41
CA THR A 56 -7.25 -0.24 13.05
C THR A 56 -8.33 -1.18 12.52
N THR A 57 -9.59 -0.73 12.48
CA THR A 57 -10.70 -1.54 11.93
C THR A 57 -10.49 -1.87 10.45
N THR A 58 -9.92 -0.94 9.67
CA THR A 58 -9.62 -1.21 8.25
C THR A 58 -8.54 -2.27 8.10
N LEU A 59 -7.52 -2.26 8.97
CA LEU A 59 -6.46 -3.27 8.97
C LEU A 59 -7.00 -4.64 9.39
N GLU A 60 -7.78 -4.71 10.47
CA GLU A 60 -8.41 -5.94 10.96
C GLU A 60 -9.26 -6.63 9.87
N ASN A 61 -9.97 -5.84 9.06
CA ASN A 61 -10.85 -6.35 8.00
C ASN A 61 -10.11 -6.78 6.72
N HIS A 62 -8.87 -6.35 6.50
CA HIS A 62 -8.20 -6.48 5.20
C HIS A 62 -6.85 -7.17 5.22
N VAL A 63 -6.16 -7.17 6.36
CA VAL A 63 -4.89 -7.86 6.53
C VAL A 63 -5.16 -9.35 6.66
N SER A 64 -4.35 -10.15 5.98
CA SER A 64 -4.37 -11.61 6.06
C SER A 64 -2.96 -12.15 6.17
N SER A 65 -2.81 -13.45 6.38
CA SER A 65 -1.51 -14.13 6.35
C SER A 65 -0.78 -14.01 5.01
N LYS A 66 -1.47 -13.61 3.93
CA LYS A 66 -0.88 -13.35 2.61
C LYS A 66 -0.40 -11.91 2.43
N THR A 67 -0.78 -10.99 3.31
CA THR A 67 -0.40 -9.58 3.19
C THR A 67 1.10 -9.43 3.38
N GLN A 68 1.79 -8.94 2.35
CA GLN A 68 3.25 -8.81 2.31
C GLN A 68 3.72 -7.46 2.86
N MET A 69 2.90 -6.42 2.69
CA MET A 69 3.22 -5.07 3.15
C MET A 69 1.93 -4.27 3.37
N VAL A 70 1.98 -3.36 4.35
CA VAL A 70 1.00 -2.32 4.58
C VAL A 70 1.73 -0.99 4.62
N SER A 71 1.28 -0.03 3.80
CA SER A 71 1.73 1.37 3.86
C SER A 71 0.61 2.22 4.42
N VAL A 72 0.89 3.01 5.45
CA VAL A 72 -0.10 3.89 6.08
C VAL A 72 0.35 5.33 5.89
N TYR A 73 -0.47 6.13 5.20
CA TYR A 73 -0.26 7.57 5.14
C TYR A 73 -0.92 8.22 6.36
N VAL A 74 -0.13 8.93 7.16
CA VAL A 74 -0.61 9.67 8.34
C VAL A 74 -0.32 11.15 8.11
N LYS A 75 -1.29 12.00 8.42
CA LYS A 75 -1.12 13.46 8.42
C LYS A 75 -1.68 14.04 9.71
#